data_AF-A0A9Q7B2C4-F1
#
_entry.id   AF-A0A9Q7B2C4-F1
#
_cell.length_a   1.000
_cell.length_b   1.000
_cell.length_c   1.000
_cell.angle_alpha   90.00
_cell.angle_beta   90.00
_cell.angle_gamma   90.00
#
_symmetry.space_group_name_H-M   'P 1'
#
loop_
_entity.id
_entity.type
_entity.pdbx_description
1 polymer ?
#
loop_
_entity_poly.entity_id
_entity_poly.type
_entity_poly.pdbx_seq_one_letter_code
_entity_poly.pdbx_strand_id
1 'polypeptide(L)'
;MRDAKVELAFADGDYPFRLSWGNLVELQEQLDAGPYAVLNRLNSDEWKVQDISQIIRLGLIGGDKDLHPVKARKLVERYVEERPPLENLPLARVILMTALFGAPDEPAGAGAKGDEIETSDGKLKTKDIYGAGAVMGFSPQQINEMTVWQFMAAFDGYVKHHSDEGEKLSEKDADELFEWLTSKD
;
A
#
# COMPACT_ATOMS: atom_id res chain seq x y z
N MET A 1 17.87 1.19 -2.53
CA MET A 1 16.60 0.90 -1.83
C MET A 1 15.50 1.62 -2.60
N ARG A 2 14.45 0.92 -3.06
CA ARG A 2 13.34 1.51 -3.85
C ARG A 2 12.63 2.58 -3.00
N ASP A 3 12.38 3.76 -3.55
CA ASP A 3 11.61 4.81 -2.86
C ASP A 3 10.17 4.95 -3.36
N ALA A 4 9.75 4.15 -4.36
CA ALA A 4 8.42 4.21 -5.00
C ALA A 4 8.02 5.63 -5.45
N LYS A 5 9.01 6.41 -5.87
CA LYS A 5 8.84 7.76 -6.40
C LYS A 5 8.77 7.71 -7.92
N VAL A 6 7.90 8.53 -8.51
CA VAL A 6 7.80 8.74 -9.96
C VAL A 6 7.75 10.24 -10.24
N GLU A 7 8.53 10.71 -11.22
CA GLU A 7 8.49 12.11 -11.67
C GLU A 7 7.56 12.21 -12.87
N LEU A 8 6.53 13.07 -12.79
CA LEU A 8 5.50 13.23 -13.82
C LEU A 8 5.17 14.70 -14.02
N ALA A 9 4.91 15.07 -15.27
CA ALA A 9 4.38 16.39 -15.60
C ALA A 9 2.97 16.54 -15.02
N PHE A 10 2.75 17.58 -14.22
CA PHE A 10 1.48 17.90 -13.61
C PHE A 10 1.35 19.40 -13.33
N ALA A 11 0.16 19.94 -13.59
CA ALA A 11 -0.17 21.34 -13.30
C ALA A 11 0.80 22.34 -13.96
N ASP A 12 1.71 22.91 -13.17
CA ASP A 12 2.63 23.97 -13.54
C ASP A 12 4.09 23.52 -13.67
N GLY A 13 4.38 22.21 -13.63
CA GLY A 13 5.73 21.69 -13.83
C GLY A 13 5.84 20.18 -13.72
N ASP A 14 7.06 19.71 -13.53
CA ASP A 14 7.34 18.31 -13.20
C ASP A 14 7.33 18.15 -11.69
N TYR A 15 6.55 17.19 -11.21
CA TYR A 15 6.41 16.91 -9.79
C TYR A 15 6.85 15.47 -9.50
N PRO A 16 7.58 15.27 -8.40
CA PRO A 16 7.72 13.95 -7.84
C PRO A 16 6.44 13.53 -7.12
N PHE A 17 6.03 12.29 -7.34
CA PHE A 17 4.93 11.65 -6.64
C PHE A 17 5.43 10.42 -5.92
N ARG A 18 5.03 10.25 -4.66
CA ARG A 18 5.26 9.04 -3.88
C ARG A 18 4.15 8.90 -2.85
N LEU A 19 3.59 7.71 -2.73
CA LEU A 19 2.74 7.35 -1.60
C LEU A 19 3.56 6.50 -0.64
N SER A 20 4.04 7.10 0.45
CA SER A 20 4.63 6.34 1.56
C SER A 20 3.56 5.47 2.23
N TRP A 21 3.98 4.55 3.11
CA TRP A 21 3.06 3.74 3.89
C TRP A 21 2.06 4.61 4.67
N GLY A 22 2.54 5.65 5.35
CA GLY A 22 1.69 6.60 6.07
C GLY A 22 0.67 7.29 5.16
N ASN A 23 1.03 7.56 3.89
CA ASN A 23 0.09 8.13 2.92
C ASN A 23 -0.95 7.11 2.45
N LEU A 24 -0.60 5.83 2.32
CA LEU A 24 -1.58 4.78 1.99
C LEU A 24 -2.57 4.56 3.14
N VAL A 25 -2.11 4.67 4.39
CA VAL A 25 -2.98 4.64 5.58
C VAL A 25 -3.91 5.86 5.61
N GLU A 26 -3.39 7.06 5.35
CA GLU A 26 -4.24 8.26 5.27
C GLU A 26 -5.27 8.14 4.13
N LEU A 27 -4.86 7.61 2.97
CA LEU A 27 -5.72 7.42 1.81
C LEU A 27 -6.88 6.47 2.12
N GLN A 28 -6.62 5.32 2.76
CA GLN A 28 -7.69 4.37 3.09
C GLN A 28 -8.68 4.93 4.11
N GLU A 29 -8.21 5.75 5.06
CA GLU A 29 -9.09 6.39 6.05
C GLU A 29 -9.99 7.43 5.38
N GLN A 30 -9.44 8.20 4.44
CA GLN A 30 -10.20 9.22 3.70
C GLN A 30 -11.20 8.64 2.71
N LEU A 31 -10.91 7.48 2.11
CA LEU A 31 -11.74 6.86 1.08
C LEU A 31 -12.62 5.71 1.60
N ASP A 32 -12.48 5.34 2.88
CA ASP A 32 -13.08 4.15 3.49
C ASP A 32 -12.91 2.90 2.62
N ALA A 33 -11.70 2.72 2.08
CA ALA A 33 -11.37 1.66 1.14
C ALA A 33 -9.87 1.35 1.15
N GLY A 34 -9.51 0.06 1.16
CA GLY A 34 -8.12 -0.34 1.06
C GLY A 34 -7.48 0.09 -0.28
N PRO A 35 -6.16 0.31 -0.35
CA PRO A 35 -5.48 0.78 -1.57
C PRO A 35 -5.76 -0.06 -2.82
N TYR A 36 -5.85 -1.38 -2.69
CA TYR A 36 -6.18 -2.26 -3.82
C TYR A 36 -7.64 -2.14 -4.27
N ALA A 37 -8.57 -1.93 -3.34
CA ALA A 37 -9.97 -1.65 -3.67
C ALA A 37 -10.12 -0.31 -4.40
N VAL A 38 -9.35 0.71 -4.00
CA VAL A 38 -9.29 1.99 -4.70
C VAL A 38 -8.70 1.81 -6.11
N LEU A 39 -7.61 1.05 -6.26
CA LEU A 39 -7.05 0.74 -7.57
C LEU A 39 -8.06 0.03 -8.49
N ASN A 40 -8.81 -0.93 -7.96
CA ASN A 40 -9.86 -1.61 -8.72
C ASN A 40 -10.93 -0.63 -9.19
N ARG A 41 -11.42 0.27 -8.33
CA ARG A 41 -12.37 1.34 -8.72
C ARG A 41 -11.82 2.22 -9.83
N LEU A 42 -10.54 2.60 -9.76
CA LEU A 42 -9.90 3.37 -10.82
C LEU A 42 -9.90 2.60 -12.14
N ASN A 43 -9.74 1.28 -12.14
CA ASN A 43 -9.67 0.45 -13.34
C ASN A 43 -11.03 0.03 -13.90
N SER A 44 -12.06 -0.09 -13.06
CA SER A 44 -13.42 -0.48 -13.44
C SER A 44 -14.34 0.70 -13.77
N ASP A 45 -13.81 1.92 -13.78
CA ASP A 45 -14.57 3.17 -13.94
C ASP A 45 -15.64 3.42 -12.85
N GLU A 46 -15.49 2.79 -11.69
CA GLU A 46 -16.33 2.98 -10.49
C GLU A 46 -15.78 4.02 -9.51
N TRP A 47 -14.77 4.78 -9.96
CA TRP A 47 -14.09 5.78 -9.15
C TRP A 47 -14.96 7.01 -8.90
N LYS A 48 -14.70 7.65 -7.77
CA LYS A 48 -15.19 8.97 -7.39
C LYS A 48 -14.09 9.99 -7.68
N VAL A 49 -14.46 11.25 -7.92
CA VAL A 49 -13.50 12.35 -8.08
C VAL A 49 -12.53 12.45 -6.89
N GLN A 50 -13.04 12.14 -5.69
CA GLN A 50 -12.23 12.12 -4.47
C GLN A 50 -11.14 11.03 -4.48
N ASP A 51 -11.36 9.88 -5.14
CA ASP A 51 -10.32 8.85 -5.26
C ASP A 51 -9.12 9.44 -6.03
N ILE A 52 -9.38 10.14 -7.15
CA ILE A 52 -8.37 10.79 -7.97
C ILE A 52 -7.68 11.92 -7.19
N SER A 53 -8.46 12.81 -6.57
CA SER A 53 -7.92 14.01 -5.94
C SER A 53 -7.05 13.68 -4.71
N GLN A 54 -7.45 12.71 -3.89
CA GLN A 54 -6.67 12.31 -2.72
C GLN A 54 -5.38 11.57 -3.08
N ILE A 55 -5.40 10.69 -4.09
CA ILE A 55 -4.19 10.00 -4.56
C ILE A 55 -3.14 11.02 -5.02
N ILE A 56 -3.55 12.00 -5.83
CA ILE A 56 -2.63 13.01 -6.36
C ILE A 56 -2.13 13.92 -5.22
N ARG A 57 -3.01 14.36 -4.33
CA ARG A 57 -2.63 15.23 -3.19
C ARG A 57 -1.60 14.56 -2.29
N LEU A 58 -1.84 13.31 -1.91
CA LEU A 58 -0.95 12.55 -1.04
C LEU A 58 0.33 12.15 -1.76
N GLY A 59 0.26 11.85 -3.04
CA GLY A 59 1.42 11.58 -3.89
C GLY A 59 2.37 12.78 -3.94
N LEU A 60 1.85 13.99 -4.11
CA LEU A 60 2.64 15.24 -4.09
C LEU A 60 3.35 15.45 -2.74
N ILE A 61 2.61 15.27 -1.63
CA ILE A 61 3.16 15.46 -0.28
C ILE A 61 4.24 14.42 0.03
N GLY A 62 4.03 13.16 -0.35
CA GLY A 62 5.03 12.11 -0.12
C GLY A 62 6.21 12.16 -1.09
N GLY A 63 6.03 12.75 -2.28
CA GLY A 63 7.06 12.86 -3.32
C GLY A 63 8.10 13.95 -3.09
N ASP A 64 7.72 15.02 -2.39
CA ASP A 64 8.60 16.14 -2.05
C ASP A 64 8.36 16.62 -0.61
N LYS A 65 9.35 16.39 0.24
CA LYS A 65 9.34 16.83 1.65
C LYS A 65 9.29 18.35 1.83
N ASP A 66 9.74 19.10 0.83
CA ASP A 66 9.78 20.56 0.84
C ASP A 66 8.47 21.16 0.26
N LEU A 67 7.61 20.33 -0.34
CA LEU A 67 6.31 20.73 -0.83
C LEU A 67 5.29 20.83 0.31
N HIS A 68 5.01 22.07 0.70
CA HIS A 68 4.05 22.35 1.77
C HIS A 68 2.64 21.79 1.47
N PRO A 69 1.94 21.12 2.41
CA PRO A 69 0.63 20.49 2.18
C PRO A 69 -0.44 21.43 1.62
N VAL A 70 -0.42 22.70 2.03
CA VAL A 70 -1.32 23.74 1.50
C VAL A 70 -1.09 23.99 0.00
N LYS A 71 0.14 23.90 -0.49
CA LYS A 71 0.45 24.02 -1.92
C LYS A 71 -0.08 22.81 -2.68
N ALA A 72 0.16 21.60 -2.18
CA ALA A 72 -0.39 20.37 -2.78
C ALA A 72 -1.92 20.43 -2.89
N ARG A 73 -2.61 20.87 -1.83
CA ARG A 73 -4.07 21.08 -1.86
C ARG A 73 -4.50 22.07 -2.94
N LYS A 74 -3.86 23.24 -3.03
CA LYS A 74 -4.20 24.26 -4.04
C LYS A 74 -3.98 23.78 -5.48
N LEU A 75 -2.93 22.98 -5.71
CA LEU A 75 -2.68 22.37 -7.01
C LEU A 75 -3.79 21.38 -7.37
N VAL A 76 -4.19 20.53 -6.44
CA VAL A 76 -5.26 19.55 -6.66
C VAL A 76 -6.62 20.23 -6.85
N GLU A 77 -6.98 21.21 -6.01
CA GLU A 77 -8.21 22.00 -6.16
C GLU A 77 -8.30 22.57 -7.59
N ARG A 78 -7.25 23.26 -8.05
CA ARG A 78 -7.24 23.95 -9.35
C ARG A 78 -7.11 23.03 -10.56
N TYR A 79 -6.25 22.02 -10.49
CA TYR A 79 -5.88 21.21 -11.66
C TYR A 79 -6.55 19.84 -11.69
N VAL A 80 -7.29 19.46 -10.65
CA VAL A 80 -8.04 18.21 -10.59
C VAL A 80 -9.53 18.47 -10.34
N GLU A 81 -9.88 19.19 -9.27
CA GLU A 81 -11.28 19.32 -8.84
C GLU A 81 -12.06 20.37 -9.66
N GLU A 82 -11.40 21.40 -10.17
CA GLU A 82 -11.96 22.41 -11.08
C GLU A 82 -11.90 22.00 -12.58
N ARG A 83 -11.46 20.78 -12.88
CA ARG A 83 -11.24 20.29 -14.26
C ARG A 83 -12.00 18.99 -14.54
N PRO A 84 -12.21 18.60 -15.83
CA PRO A 84 -12.80 17.32 -16.16
C PRO A 84 -12.04 16.15 -15.50
N PRO A 85 -12.70 15.29 -14.70
CA PRO A 85 -12.00 14.28 -13.89
C PRO A 85 -11.15 13.29 -14.67
N LEU A 86 -11.57 12.96 -15.91
CA LEU A 86 -10.86 12.02 -16.79
C LEU A 86 -9.44 12.50 -17.16
N GLU A 87 -9.15 13.80 -17.10
CA GLU A 87 -7.81 14.33 -17.39
C GLU A 87 -6.75 13.78 -16.42
N ASN A 88 -7.14 13.52 -15.17
CA ASN A 88 -6.22 13.15 -14.09
C ASN A 88 -6.33 11.68 -13.67
N LEU A 89 -7.29 10.93 -14.22
CA LEU A 89 -7.47 9.50 -13.94
C LEU A 89 -6.21 8.68 -14.27
N PRO A 90 -5.53 8.86 -15.42
CA PRO A 90 -4.30 8.13 -15.72
C PRO A 90 -3.16 8.45 -14.73
N LEU A 91 -3.05 9.72 -14.31
CA LEU A 91 -2.05 10.16 -13.34
C LEU A 91 -2.27 9.47 -11.98
N ALA A 92 -3.50 9.47 -11.47
CA ALA A 92 -3.84 8.77 -10.23
C ALA A 92 -3.56 7.26 -10.30
N ARG A 93 -3.88 6.60 -11.42
CA ARG A 93 -3.55 5.17 -11.62
C ARG A 93 -2.04 4.94 -11.55
N VAL A 94 -1.22 5.72 -12.26
CA VAL A 94 0.24 5.54 -12.25
C VAL A 94 0.82 5.74 -10.85
N ILE A 95 0.38 6.76 -10.12
CA ILE A 95 0.85 7.04 -8.75
C ILE A 95 0.53 5.85 -7.82
N LEU A 96 -0.71 5.38 -7.83
CA LEU A 96 -1.15 4.29 -6.95
C LEU A 96 -0.53 2.94 -7.35
N MET A 97 -0.43 2.64 -8.64
CA MET A 97 0.25 1.43 -9.14
C MET A 97 1.74 1.44 -8.77
N THR A 98 2.41 2.59 -8.89
CA THR A 98 3.83 2.71 -8.51
C THR A 98 4.01 2.44 -7.01
N ALA A 99 3.10 2.93 -6.17
CA ALA A 99 3.13 2.69 -4.74
C ALA A 99 2.93 1.21 -4.37
N LEU A 100 2.04 0.50 -5.09
CA LEU A 100 1.69 -0.89 -4.81
C LEU A 100 2.67 -1.90 -5.42
N PHE A 101 3.14 -1.64 -6.65
CA PHE A 101 3.90 -2.61 -7.45
C PHE A 101 5.34 -2.18 -7.77
N GLY A 102 5.68 -0.89 -7.59
CA GLY A 102 6.95 -0.31 -8.05
C GLY A 102 6.85 0.32 -9.45
N ALA A 103 7.92 0.99 -9.88
CA ALA A 103 7.97 1.71 -11.16
C ALA A 103 8.20 0.76 -12.36
N PRO A 104 7.66 1.06 -13.57
CA PRO A 104 7.68 0.14 -14.73
C PRO A 104 9.07 -0.17 -15.31
N ASP A 105 10.04 0.73 -15.17
CA ASP A 105 11.35 0.64 -15.84
C ASP A 105 12.36 -0.24 -15.07
N GLU A 106 11.90 -0.94 -14.04
CA GLU A 106 12.70 -1.88 -13.26
C GLU A 106 12.50 -3.31 -13.79
N PRO A 107 13.58 -4.07 -14.07
CA PRO A 107 13.46 -5.45 -14.54
C PRO A 107 12.67 -6.29 -13.53
N ALA A 108 11.59 -6.92 -14.02
CA ALA A 108 10.78 -7.86 -13.25
C ALA A 108 11.66 -9.03 -12.78
N GLY A 109 12.11 -8.98 -11.53
CA GLY A 109 12.72 -10.11 -10.86
C GLY A 109 11.68 -11.21 -10.69
N ALA A 110 11.92 -12.34 -11.33
CA ALA A 110 11.03 -13.49 -11.34
C ALA A 110 10.63 -13.95 -9.93
N GLY A 111 9.34 -14.22 -9.74
CA GLY A 111 8.86 -15.15 -8.71
C GLY A 111 8.30 -14.53 -7.44
N ALA A 112 7.18 -13.82 -7.55
CA ALA A 112 6.14 -13.93 -6.53
C ALA A 112 4.86 -14.38 -7.26
N LYS A 113 4.66 -15.71 -7.35
CA LYS A 113 3.30 -16.21 -7.41
C LYS A 113 2.68 -15.75 -6.10
N GLY A 114 1.79 -14.77 -6.19
CA GLY A 114 1.05 -14.30 -5.04
C GLY A 114 0.20 -15.45 -4.52
N ASP A 115 0.65 -16.05 -3.42
CA ASP A 115 -0.33 -16.56 -2.48
C ASP A 115 -0.96 -15.31 -1.86
N GLU A 116 -2.27 -15.17 -2.08
CA GLU A 116 -3.07 -14.08 -1.56
C GLU A 116 -2.86 -13.99 -0.05
N ILE A 117 -2.48 -12.81 0.43
CA ILE A 117 -2.56 -12.50 1.86
C ILE A 117 -4.05 -12.33 2.15
N GLU A 118 -4.74 -13.44 2.41
CA GLU A 118 -6.11 -13.41 2.92
C GLU A 118 -6.08 -12.83 4.33
N THR A 119 -6.45 -11.55 4.44
CA THR A 119 -6.93 -10.99 5.70
C THR A 119 -8.41 -11.29 5.79
N SER A 120 -8.87 -11.76 6.95
CA SER A 120 -10.25 -12.23 7.18
C SER A 120 -11.36 -11.25 6.78
N ASP A 121 -11.03 -9.97 6.55
CA ASP A 121 -11.97 -8.91 6.16
C ASP A 121 -11.47 -8.00 5.02
N GLY A 122 -10.38 -8.33 4.31
CA GLY A 122 -9.79 -7.49 3.26
C GLY A 122 -9.23 -6.13 3.74
N LYS A 123 -9.13 -5.93 5.07
CA LYS A 123 -8.59 -4.72 5.71
C LYS A 123 -7.31 -5.08 6.44
N LEU A 124 -6.17 -4.86 5.78
CA LEU A 124 -4.87 -4.79 6.47
C LEU A 124 -4.92 -3.62 7.47
N LYS A 125 -4.95 -3.90 8.78
CA LYS A 125 -4.94 -2.83 9.79
C LYS A 125 -3.49 -2.44 10.04
N THR A 126 -3.22 -1.13 10.10
CA THR A 126 -1.89 -0.55 10.32
C THR A 126 -1.17 -1.15 11.54
N LYS A 127 -1.92 -1.50 12.60
CA LYS A 127 -1.38 -2.15 13.80
C LYS A 127 -0.78 -3.54 13.50
N ASP A 128 -1.34 -4.27 12.53
CA ASP A 128 -0.94 -5.63 12.19
C ASP A 128 0.38 -5.59 11.40
N ILE A 129 0.55 -4.62 10.49
CA ILE A 129 1.82 -4.37 9.79
C ILE A 129 2.92 -3.91 10.74
N TYR A 130 2.64 -2.95 11.62
CA TYR A 130 3.66 -2.51 12.59
C TYR A 130 4.00 -3.60 13.61
N GLY A 131 3.03 -4.44 13.98
CA GLY A 131 3.28 -5.64 14.79
C GLY A 131 4.22 -6.61 14.08
N ALA A 132 3.92 -6.97 12.83
CA ALA A 132 4.77 -7.84 12.02
C ALA A 132 6.16 -7.24 11.79
N GLY A 133 6.26 -5.94 11.50
CA GLY A 133 7.53 -5.26 11.33
C GLY A 133 8.37 -5.20 12.61
N ALA A 134 7.74 -5.01 13.78
CA ALA A 134 8.43 -5.05 15.06
C ALA A 134 9.01 -6.45 15.37
N VAL A 135 8.29 -7.52 15.03
CA VAL A 135 8.78 -8.91 15.11
C VAL A 135 10.00 -9.12 14.21
N MET A 136 10.02 -8.50 13.03
CA MET A 136 11.16 -8.50 12.11
C MET A 136 12.30 -7.55 12.52
N GLY A 137 12.15 -6.80 13.61
CA GLY A 137 13.16 -5.85 14.09
C GLY A 137 13.13 -4.47 13.42
N PHE A 138 12.07 -4.15 12.68
CA PHE A 138 11.89 -2.83 12.06
C PHE A 138 11.13 -1.86 12.98
N SER A 139 11.57 -0.60 13.00
CA SER A 139 10.81 0.49 13.61
C SER A 139 9.66 0.95 12.70
N PRO A 140 8.62 1.60 13.23
CA PRO A 140 7.57 2.21 12.41
C PRO A 140 8.11 3.20 11.38
N GLN A 141 9.19 3.92 11.69
CA GLN A 141 9.85 4.83 10.76
C GLN A 141 10.48 4.06 9.59
N GLN A 142 11.18 2.95 9.87
CA GLN A 142 11.76 2.11 8.82
C GLN A 142 10.67 1.49 7.94
N ILE A 143 9.57 1.03 8.54
CA ILE A 143 8.41 0.51 7.79
C ILE A 143 7.80 1.61 6.92
N ASN A 144 7.69 2.84 7.43
CA ASN A 144 7.17 3.97 6.67
C ASN A 144 8.07 4.40 5.50
N GLU A 145 9.37 4.15 5.60
CA GLU A 145 10.33 4.39 4.53
C GLU A 145 10.30 3.27 3.48
N MET A 146 9.74 2.10 3.79
CA MET A 146 9.61 0.98 2.88
C MET A 146 8.41 1.11 1.93
N THR A 147 8.55 0.49 0.75
CA THR A 147 7.40 0.20 -0.10
C THR A 147 6.63 -1.00 0.45
N VAL A 148 5.33 -1.14 0.11
CA VAL A 148 4.53 -2.32 0.47
C VAL A 148 5.24 -3.60 0.01
N TRP A 149 5.78 -3.57 -1.21
CA TRP A 149 6.54 -4.69 -1.75
C TRP A 149 7.81 -5.01 -0.94
N GLN A 150 8.57 -4.01 -0.50
CA GLN A 150 9.77 -4.24 0.32
C GLN A 150 9.42 -4.87 1.66
N PHE A 151 8.36 -4.38 2.27
CA PHE A 151 7.84 -4.96 3.50
C PHE A 151 7.42 -6.42 3.28
N MET A 152 6.66 -6.69 2.22
CA MET A 152 6.21 -8.06 1.90
C MET A 152 7.36 -8.99 1.54
N ALA A 153 8.36 -8.53 0.79
CA ALA A 153 9.54 -9.33 0.47
C ALA A 153 10.38 -9.64 1.73
N ALA A 154 10.51 -8.68 2.65
CA ALA A 154 11.16 -8.89 3.94
C ALA A 154 10.36 -9.86 4.81
N PHE A 155 9.03 -9.74 4.83
CA PHE A 155 8.13 -10.63 5.55
C PHE A 155 8.19 -12.07 5.01
N ASP A 156 8.11 -12.27 3.69
CA ASP A 156 8.24 -13.59 3.08
C ASP A 156 9.59 -14.24 3.38
N GLY A 157 10.68 -13.46 3.32
CA GLY A 157 12.01 -13.92 3.70
C GLY A 157 12.10 -14.29 5.18
N TYR A 158 11.52 -13.46 6.06
CA TYR A 158 11.45 -13.72 7.49
C TYR A 158 10.67 -15.00 7.78
N VAL A 159 9.48 -15.16 7.19
CA VAL A 159 8.66 -16.37 7.31
C VAL A 159 9.47 -17.57 6.85
N LYS A 160 10.06 -17.59 5.66
CA LYS A 160 10.86 -18.74 5.18
C LYS A 160 12.03 -19.10 6.09
N HIS A 161 12.64 -18.13 6.76
CA HIS A 161 13.79 -18.37 7.65
C HIS A 161 13.41 -18.68 9.09
N HIS A 162 12.17 -18.40 9.52
CA HIS A 162 11.68 -18.60 10.88
C HIS A 162 10.52 -19.59 10.99
N SER A 163 9.92 -19.98 9.88
CA SER A 163 9.15 -21.21 9.78
C SER A 163 10.16 -22.33 9.63
N ASP A 164 10.25 -23.22 10.61
CA ASP A 164 10.90 -24.51 10.39
C ASP A 164 10.27 -25.13 9.15
N GLU A 165 11.10 -25.57 8.19
CA GLU A 165 10.62 -26.30 7.02
C GLU A 165 9.86 -27.56 7.50
N GLY A 166 8.54 -27.46 7.70
CA GLY A 166 7.66 -28.62 7.79
C GLY A 166 6.94 -28.95 9.10
N GLU A 167 6.55 -28.00 9.95
CA GLU A 167 5.51 -28.29 10.96
C GLU A 167 4.30 -27.36 10.82
N LYS A 168 3.46 -27.66 9.81
CA LYS A 168 2.02 -27.50 10.03
C LYS A 168 1.67 -28.38 11.22
N LEU A 169 0.86 -27.89 12.17
CA LEU A 169 0.27 -28.73 13.23
C LEU A 169 -0.18 -30.04 12.59
N SER A 170 0.31 -31.17 13.13
CA SER A 170 -0.18 -32.45 12.64
C SER A 170 -1.69 -32.51 12.87
N GLU A 171 -2.42 -33.26 12.06
CA GLU A 171 -3.89 -33.41 12.26
C GLU A 171 -4.20 -33.83 13.70
N LYS A 172 -3.35 -34.67 14.29
CA LYS A 172 -3.46 -35.10 15.67
C LYS A 172 -3.31 -33.95 16.67
N ASP A 173 -2.33 -33.06 16.48
CA ASP A 173 -2.11 -31.92 17.37
C ASP A 173 -3.22 -30.87 17.22
N ALA A 174 -3.80 -30.75 16.01
CA ALA A 174 -4.96 -29.90 15.76
C ALA A 174 -6.23 -30.45 16.44
N ASP A 175 -6.44 -31.77 16.40
CA ASP A 175 -7.56 -32.45 17.05
C ASP A 175 -7.47 -32.34 18.59
N GLU A 176 -6.29 -32.60 19.17
CA GLU A 176 -6.04 -32.45 20.61
C GLU A 176 -6.27 -30.99 21.08
N LEU A 177 -5.88 -30.01 20.26
CA LEU A 177 -6.11 -28.59 20.54
C LEU A 177 -7.61 -28.24 20.48
N PHE A 178 -8.35 -28.82 19.54
CA PHE A 178 -9.79 -28.62 19.38
C PHE A 178 -10.59 -29.25 20.52
N GLU A 179 -10.20 -30.45 20.97
CA GLU A 179 -10.76 -31.09 22.18
C GLU A 179 -10.48 -30.26 23.43
N TRP A 180 -9.27 -29.73 23.59
CA TRP A 180 -8.94 -28.87 24.72
C TRP A 180 -9.77 -27.58 24.74
N LEU A 181 -9.94 -26.91 23.59
CA LEU A 181 -10.76 -25.70 23.44
C LEU A 181 -12.23 -25.96 23.77
N THR A 182 -12.76 -27.11 23.37
CA THR A 182 -14.18 -27.48 23.59
C THR A 182 -14.45 -28.09 24.97
N SER A 183 -13.40 -28.52 25.69
CA SER A 183 -13.49 -29.01 27.07
C SER A 183 -13.59 -27.91 28.14
N LYS A 184 -13.43 -26.63 27.75
CA LYS A 184 -13.42 -25.48 28.67
C LYS A 184 -14.72 -24.67 28.73
N ASP A 185 -15.76 -25.13 28.05
CA ASP A 185 -17.16 -24.74 28.28
C ASP A 185 -17.90 -25.85 29.05
#